data_AF-A0A850PNV9-F1
#
_entry.id   AF-A0A850PNV9-F1
#
_cell.length_a   1.000
_cell.length_b   1.000
_cell.length_c   1.000
_cell.angle_alpha   90.00
_cell.angle_beta   90.00
_cell.angle_gamma   90.00
#
_symmetry.space_group_name_H-M   'P 1'
#
loop_
_entity.id
_entity.type
_entity.pdbx_description
1 polymer ?
#
loop_
_entity_poly.entity_id
_entity_poly.type
_entity_poly.pdbx_seq_one_letter_code
_entity_poly.pdbx_strand_id
1 'polypeptide(L)'
;MDRPVDSDVLQHLVDRRQVWPAMAAKYGVENPVPPWKTSLDGLCDALDHAACDTPVPSFKERRDEEDALSATVYSDLPYPESQLVSLAHSLMTRGLITESELRQKLSAIRARLEA
;
A
#
# COMPACT_ATOMS: atom_id res chain seq x y z
N MET A 1 8.15 8.48 20.19
CA MET A 1 7.47 9.17 19.09
C MET A 1 8.07 8.63 17.82
N ASP A 2 7.39 7.65 17.24
CA ASP A 2 7.81 7.03 15.98
C ASP A 2 7.72 8.10 14.88
N ARG A 3 8.82 8.33 14.18
CA ARG A 3 8.89 9.37 13.15
C ARG A 3 8.15 8.82 11.94
N PRO A 4 7.23 9.56 11.30
CA PRO A 4 6.64 9.08 10.04
C PRO A 4 7.79 8.72 9.09
N VAL A 5 7.68 7.56 8.44
CA VAL A 5 8.66 7.17 7.42
C VAL A 5 8.58 8.22 6.31
N ASP A 6 9.64 9.01 6.20
CA ASP A 6 9.87 9.92 5.09
C ASP A 6 10.30 9.06 3.89
N SER A 7 9.34 8.72 3.03
CA SER A 7 9.57 7.87 1.86
C SER A 7 9.28 8.64 0.58
N ASP A 8 10.34 8.98 -0.15
CA ASP A 8 10.28 9.54 -1.49
C ASP A 8 9.45 8.65 -2.44
N VAL A 9 9.56 7.33 -2.29
CA VAL A 9 8.84 6.37 -3.14
C VAL A 9 7.34 6.45 -2.91
N LEU A 10 6.89 6.41 -1.64
CA LEU A 10 5.47 6.51 -1.35
C LEU A 10 4.92 7.90 -1.69
N GLN A 11 5.65 8.97 -1.37
CA GLN A 11 5.25 10.33 -1.72
C GLN A 11 5.05 10.47 -3.24
N HIS A 12 5.99 9.96 -4.03
CA HIS A 12 5.88 9.97 -5.49
C HIS A 12 4.64 9.21 -6.00
N LEU A 13 4.27 8.08 -5.39
CA LEU A 13 3.07 7.33 -5.77
C LEU A 13 1.79 8.14 -5.47
N VAL A 14 1.74 8.81 -4.31
CA VAL A 14 0.62 9.65 -3.90
C VAL A 14 0.46 10.86 -4.82
N ASP A 15 1.56 11.56 -5.12
CA ASP A 15 1.57 12.76 -5.95
C ASP A 15 1.08 12.51 -7.37
N ARG A 16 1.27 11.29 -7.90
CA ARG A 16 0.78 10.91 -9.24
C ARG A 16 -0.73 10.74 -9.30
N ARG A 17 -1.43 10.70 -8.15
CA ARG A 17 -2.90 10.67 -8.04
C ARG A 17 -3.58 9.63 -8.96
N GLN A 18 -2.94 8.48 -9.16
CA GLN A 18 -3.47 7.38 -9.98
C GLN A 18 -4.51 6.55 -9.21
N VAL A 19 -5.50 7.22 -8.63
CA VAL A 19 -6.56 6.62 -7.83
C VAL A 19 -7.58 5.90 -8.71
N TRP A 20 -8.19 4.84 -8.19
CA TRP A 20 -9.08 3.99 -8.96
C TRP A 20 -10.20 4.73 -9.69
N PRO A 21 -10.96 5.67 -9.09
CA PRO A 21 -12.00 6.39 -9.82
C PRO A 21 -11.49 7.11 -11.08
N ALA A 22 -10.30 7.70 -11.00
CA ALA A 22 -9.67 8.38 -12.14
C ALA A 22 -9.19 7.39 -13.21
N MET A 23 -8.60 6.27 -12.80
CA MET A 23 -8.14 5.24 -13.73
C MET A 23 -9.32 4.50 -14.39
N ALA A 24 -10.36 4.19 -13.62
CA ALA A 24 -11.58 3.57 -14.13
C ALA A 24 -12.22 4.42 -15.23
N ALA A 25 -12.41 5.72 -14.96
CA ALA A 25 -12.94 6.66 -15.95
C ALA A 25 -12.02 6.78 -17.18
N LYS A 26 -10.71 6.87 -16.98
CA LYS A 26 -9.73 6.94 -18.08
C LYS A 26 -9.80 5.76 -19.04
N TYR A 27 -10.01 4.56 -18.50
CA TYR A 27 -10.01 3.31 -19.28
C TYR A 27 -11.41 2.78 -19.61
N GLY A 28 -12.47 3.51 -19.24
CA GLY A 28 -13.87 3.13 -19.55
C GLY A 28 -14.33 1.86 -18.85
N VAL A 29 -13.82 1.57 -17.65
CA VAL A 29 -14.20 0.39 -16.86
C VAL A 29 -15.09 0.79 -15.68
N GLU A 30 -16.04 -0.07 -15.33
CA GLU A 30 -17.07 0.21 -14.32
C GLU A 30 -16.88 -0.60 -13.03
N ASN A 31 -15.75 -1.31 -12.87
CA ASN A 31 -15.53 -2.11 -11.66
C ASN A 31 -15.57 -1.20 -10.42
N PRO A 32 -16.32 -1.58 -9.37
CA PRO A 32 -16.49 -0.74 -8.19
C PRO A 32 -15.20 -0.56 -7.38
N VAL A 33 -14.26 -1.51 -7.52
CA VAL A 33 -12.95 -1.51 -6.89
C VAL A 33 -11.89 -1.90 -7.93
N PRO A 34 -10.62 -1.48 -7.74
CA PRO A 34 -9.57 -1.86 -8.65
C PRO A 34 -9.37 -3.40 -8.68
N PRO A 35 -9.04 -4.00 -9.83
CA PRO A 35 -8.82 -5.45 -9.93
C PRO A 35 -7.75 -5.99 -8.96
N TRP A 36 -6.76 -5.18 -8.61
CA TRP A 36 -5.71 -5.55 -7.66
C TRP A 36 -6.19 -5.61 -6.20
N LYS A 37 -7.39 -5.10 -5.87
CA LYS A 37 -7.89 -5.07 -4.49
C LYS A 37 -8.00 -6.45 -3.87
N THR A 38 -8.46 -7.45 -4.64
CA THR A 38 -8.54 -8.83 -4.16
C THR A 38 -7.17 -9.40 -3.81
N SER A 39 -6.11 -9.03 -4.55
CA SER A 39 -4.74 -9.42 -4.21
C SER A 39 -4.24 -8.74 -2.94
N LEU A 40 -4.63 -7.47 -2.70
CA LEU A 40 -4.33 -6.79 -1.44
C LEU A 40 -5.04 -7.48 -0.26
N ASP A 41 -6.31 -7.85 -0.42
CA ASP A 41 -7.06 -8.55 0.62
C ASP A 41 -6.42 -9.90 0.97
N GLY A 42 -6.03 -10.69 -0.04
CA GLY A 42 -5.32 -11.95 0.19
C GLY A 42 -3.94 -11.75 0.85
N LEU A 43 -3.24 -10.66 0.56
CA LEU A 43 -1.98 -10.32 1.25
C LEU A 43 -2.23 -10.00 2.73
N CYS A 44 -3.25 -9.21 3.03
CA CYS A 44 -3.64 -8.90 4.41
C CYS A 44 -4.00 -10.17 5.19
N ASP A 45 -4.81 -11.06 4.62
CA ASP A 45 -5.19 -12.33 5.24
C ASP A 45 -3.96 -13.21 5.51
N ALA A 46 -3.00 -13.25 4.58
CA ALA A 46 -1.77 -14.01 4.72
C ALA A 46 -0.87 -13.45 5.84
N LEU A 47 -0.75 -12.11 5.96
CA LEU A 47 -0.01 -11.47 7.04
C LEU A 47 -0.65 -11.76 8.40
N ASP A 48 -1.98 -11.67 8.48
CA ASP A 48 -2.72 -11.92 9.72
C ASP A 48 -2.55 -13.37 10.19
N HIS A 49 -2.53 -14.32 9.25
CA HIS A 49 -2.25 -15.72 9.55
C HIS A 49 -0.79 -15.95 9.99
N ALA A 50 0.17 -15.33 9.29
CA ALA A 50 1.59 -15.50 9.55
C ALA A 50 2.07 -14.89 10.88
N ALA A 51 1.32 -13.93 11.44
CA ALA A 51 1.66 -13.28 12.71
C ALA A 51 1.82 -14.23 13.90
N CYS A 52 1.29 -15.45 13.82
CA CYS A 52 1.49 -16.49 14.83
C CYS A 52 2.93 -17.03 14.86
N ASP A 53 3.59 -17.09 13.70
CA ASP A 53 4.86 -17.83 13.51
C ASP A 53 6.02 -16.95 13.03
N THR A 54 5.71 -15.77 12.51
CA THR A 54 6.67 -14.84 11.89
C THR A 54 6.52 -13.46 12.52
N PRO A 55 7.61 -12.67 12.68
CA PRO A 55 7.55 -11.32 13.25
C PRO A 55 6.92 -10.27 12.30
N VAL A 56 5.72 -10.55 11.81
CA VAL A 56 4.87 -9.61 11.04
C VAL A 56 3.82 -8.99 11.99
N PRO A 57 3.25 -7.81 11.66
CA PRO A 57 2.19 -7.23 12.51
C PRO A 57 1.01 -8.19 12.63
N SER A 58 0.45 -8.30 13.84
CA SER A 58 -0.84 -8.94 14.04
C SER A 58 -1.95 -8.17 13.34
N PHE A 59 -3.10 -8.82 13.12
CA PHE A 59 -4.29 -8.18 12.53
C PHE A 59 -4.63 -6.83 13.20
N LYS A 60 -4.63 -6.80 14.54
CA LYS A 60 -4.97 -5.59 15.27
C LYS A 60 -3.94 -4.48 15.04
N GLU A 61 -2.66 -4.80 15.15
CA GLU A 61 -1.59 -3.81 14.91
C GLU A 61 -1.64 -3.26 13.48
N ARG A 62 -1.76 -4.15 12.49
CA ARG A 62 -1.87 -3.78 11.09
C ARG A 62 -3.06 -2.85 10.86
N ARG A 63 -4.23 -3.19 11.40
CA ARG A 63 -5.45 -2.39 11.24
C ARG A 63 -5.35 -1.04 11.95
N ASP A 64 -4.87 -1.01 13.19
CA ASP A 64 -4.70 0.23 13.96
C ASP A 64 -3.72 1.19 13.25
N GLU A 65 -2.61 0.67 12.70
CA GLU A 65 -1.64 1.44 11.93
C GLU A 65 -2.19 1.93 10.59
N GLU A 66 -2.84 1.05 9.82
CA GLU A 66 -3.50 1.41 8.55
C GLU A 66 -4.53 2.52 8.75
N ASP A 67 -5.36 2.43 9.79
CA ASP A 67 -6.38 3.41 10.10
C ASP A 67 -5.77 4.74 10.56
N ALA A 68 -4.74 4.70 11.41
CA ALA A 68 -4.04 5.91 11.84
C ALA A 68 -3.37 6.64 10.67
N LEU A 69 -2.66 5.92 9.80
CA LEU A 69 -1.97 6.46 8.64
C LEU A 69 -2.97 6.98 7.59
N SER A 70 -4.05 6.23 7.32
CA SER A 70 -5.11 6.66 6.40
C SER A 70 -5.85 7.89 6.92
N ALA A 71 -6.02 8.05 8.23
CA ALA A 71 -6.65 9.22 8.82
C ALA A 71 -5.73 10.45 8.90
N THR A 72 -4.42 10.27 8.73
CA THR A 72 -3.42 11.34 8.90
C THR A 72 -2.60 11.55 7.63
N VAL A 73 -1.53 10.77 7.46
CA VAL A 73 -0.53 10.90 6.38
C VAL A 73 -1.17 10.75 5.00
N TYR A 74 -2.12 9.83 4.84
CA TYR A 74 -2.74 9.49 3.56
C TYR A 74 -4.23 9.85 3.50
N SER A 75 -4.65 10.86 4.27
CA SER A 75 -6.05 11.33 4.35
C SER A 75 -6.63 11.81 3.02
N ASP A 76 -5.79 12.24 2.09
CA ASP A 76 -6.20 12.69 0.75
C ASP A 76 -6.37 11.54 -0.27
N LEU A 77 -6.04 10.30 0.09
CA LEU A 77 -6.23 9.14 -0.77
C LEU A 77 -7.59 8.48 -0.49
N PRO A 78 -8.36 8.13 -1.53
CA PRO A 78 -9.55 7.33 -1.34
C PRO A 78 -9.18 5.89 -0.96
N TYR A 79 -10.12 5.20 -0.32
CA TYR A 79 -10.07 3.74 -0.27
C TYR A 79 -10.30 3.17 -1.69
N PRO A 80 -9.54 2.13 -2.11
CA PRO A 80 -8.58 1.35 -1.32
C PRO A 80 -7.11 1.79 -1.41
N GLU A 81 -6.76 2.84 -2.15
CA GLU A 81 -5.37 3.31 -2.24
C GLU A 81 -4.77 3.73 -0.89
N SER A 82 -5.56 4.38 -0.03
CA SER A 82 -5.11 4.73 1.34
C SER A 82 -4.68 3.52 2.14
N GLN A 83 -5.42 2.40 2.06
CA GLN A 83 -5.06 1.14 2.71
C GLN A 83 -3.74 0.59 2.15
N LEU A 84 -3.61 0.53 0.82
CA LEU A 84 -2.42 -0.01 0.16
C LEU A 84 -1.14 0.74 0.57
N VAL A 85 -1.18 2.07 0.53
CA VAL A 85 -0.03 2.91 0.85
C VAL A 85 0.25 2.90 2.36
N SER A 86 -0.78 2.85 3.21
CA SER A 86 -0.62 2.72 4.67
C SER A 86 0.01 1.40 5.07
N LEU A 87 -0.39 0.28 4.44
CA LEU A 87 0.23 -1.02 4.67
C LEU A 87 1.70 -1.00 4.26
N ALA A 88 2.03 -0.49 3.07
CA ALA A 88 3.42 -0.38 2.63
C ALA A 88 4.27 0.49 3.58
N HIS A 89 3.70 1.59 4.09
CA HIS A 89 4.34 2.43 5.10
C HIS A 89 4.61 1.61 6.38
N SER A 90 3.59 0.96 6.95
CA SER A 90 3.73 0.13 8.16
C SER A 90 4.81 -0.95 8.02
N LEU A 91 4.83 -1.66 6.89
CA LEU A 91 5.83 -2.70 6.62
C LEU A 91 7.26 -2.11 6.55
N MET A 92 7.43 -0.90 6.02
CA MET A 92 8.72 -0.20 6.04
C MET A 92 9.11 0.29 7.43
N THR A 93 8.18 0.88 8.19
CA THR A 93 8.42 1.32 9.57
C THR A 93 8.87 0.16 10.45
N ARG A 94 8.28 -1.02 10.24
CA ARG A 94 8.63 -2.26 10.94
C ARG A 94 9.88 -2.95 10.39
N GLY A 95 10.49 -2.43 9.32
CA GLY A 95 11.71 -2.96 8.70
C GLY A 95 11.51 -4.30 7.98
N LEU A 96 10.27 -4.67 7.65
CA LEU A 96 9.96 -5.91 6.93
C LEU A 96 10.29 -5.81 5.43
N ILE A 97 10.24 -4.59 4.91
CA ILE A 97 10.78 -4.23 3.60
C ILE A 97 11.53 -2.90 3.73
N THR A 98 12.51 -2.69 2.88
CA THR A 98 13.20 -1.41 2.75
C THR A 98 12.62 -0.58 1.61
N GLU A 99 12.79 0.74 1.67
CA GLU A 99 12.42 1.62 0.57
C GLU A 99 13.17 1.27 -0.74
N SER A 100 14.44 0.84 -0.64
CA SER A 100 15.22 0.38 -1.79
C SER A 100 14.62 -0.84 -2.47
N GLU A 101 14.17 -1.84 -1.69
CA GLU A 101 13.52 -3.04 -2.23
C GLU A 101 12.19 -2.69 -2.90
N LEU A 102 11.40 -1.81 -2.29
CA LEU A 102 10.16 -1.31 -2.89
C LEU A 102 10.43 -0.59 -4.21
N ARG A 103 11.41 0.33 -4.24
CA ARG A 103 11.82 1.06 -5.44
C ARG A 103 12.26 0.12 -6.55
N GLN A 104 13.12 -0.85 -6.22
CA GLN A 104 13.61 -1.84 -7.17
C GLN A 104 12.46 -2.68 -7.74
N LYS A 105 11.54 -3.12 -6.88
CA LYS A 105 10.37 -3.92 -7.29
C LYS A 105 9.45 -3.14 -8.23
N LEU A 106 9.16 -1.88 -7.92
CA LEU A 106 8.33 -1.01 -8.76
C LEU A 106 9.00 -0.76 -10.13
N SER A 107 10.31 -0.51 -10.15
CA SER A 107 11.07 -0.34 -11.39
C SER A 107 11.04 -1.59 -12.26
N ALA A 108 11.20 -2.79 -11.66
CA ALA A 108 11.14 -4.05 -12.38
C ALA A 108 9.74 -4.31 -12.96
N ILE A 109 8.67 -4.00 -12.21
CA ILE A 109 7.29 -4.12 -12.69
C ILE A 109 7.05 -3.16 -13.86
N ARG A 110 7.49 -1.89 -13.76
CA ARG A 110 7.36 -0.92 -14.86
C ARG A 110 8.07 -1.41 -16.11
N ALA A 111 9.33 -1.83 -16.00
CA ALA A 111 10.09 -2.34 -17.14
C ALA A 111 9.38 -3.51 -17.83
N ARG A 112 8.72 -4.40 -17.07
CA ARG A 112 7.94 -5.51 -17.62
C ARG A 112 6.66 -5.06 -18.32
N LEU A 113 6.02 -3.98 -17.87
CA LEU A 113 4.79 -3.46 -18.48
C LEU A 113 5.05 -2.59 -19.72
N GLU A 114 6.27 -2.08 -19.88
CA GLU A 114 6.70 -1.24 -21.00
C GLU A 114 7.43 -2.01 -22.11
N ALA A 115 7.76 -3.28 -21.88
CA ALA A 115 8.36 -4.20 -22.86
C ALA A 115 7.30 -4.79 -23.81
#